data_AF-D8IU11-F1
#
_entry.id   AF-D8IU11-F1
#
_cell.length_a   1.000
_cell.length_b   1.000
_cell.length_c   1.000
_cell.angle_alpha   90.00
_cell.angle_beta   90.00
_cell.angle_gamma   90.00
#
_symmetry.space_group_name_H-M   'P 1'
#
loop_
_entity.id
_entity.type
_entity.pdbx_description
1 polymer ?
#
loop_
_entity_poly.entity_id
_entity_poly.type
_entity_poly.pdbx_seq_one_letter_code
_entity_poly.pdbx_strand_id
1 'polypeptide(L)'
;MNTPMNAPQSFTLQRNSFGRLVLTDAAGVAHDNVIPVRAFPITSPDRGMSLVSSDGHELAWIDTLDQLDAPTRALVEQELASREFMPEIQRIVSVSTFATPSDWTVQTTRGTTTFTLKGEEDIRRLAAPALLIADSHGIQFLIRDQKALDKHSRKILDRFL
;
A
#
# COMPACT_ATOMS: atom_id res chain seq x y z
N MET A 1 -23.63 7.10 22.06
CA MET A 1 -22.60 6.89 21.03
C MET A 1 -21.32 6.60 21.79
N ASN A 2 -20.96 5.33 21.92
CA ASN A 2 -19.79 4.92 22.69
C ASN A 2 -18.58 4.97 21.77
N THR A 3 -17.72 5.95 21.99
CA THR A 3 -16.36 5.97 21.47
C THR A 3 -15.66 4.70 21.96
N PRO A 4 -15.08 3.85 21.11
CA PRO A 4 -14.26 2.75 21.60
C PRO A 4 -13.08 3.36 22.37
N MET A 5 -12.94 2.93 23.61
CA MET A 5 -11.85 3.32 24.52
C MET A 5 -10.59 2.63 23.98
N ASN A 6 -9.70 3.40 23.34
CA ASN A 6 -8.42 2.90 22.84
C ASN A 6 -7.67 2.20 23.98
N ALA A 7 -7.20 0.97 23.74
CA ALA A 7 -6.26 0.33 24.63
C ALA A 7 -4.99 1.20 24.72
N PRO A 8 -4.38 1.36 25.90
CA PRO A 8 -3.15 2.13 26.02
C PRO A 8 -2.07 1.47 25.17
N GLN A 9 -1.54 2.22 24.20
CA GLN A 9 -0.37 1.80 23.44
C GLN A 9 0.80 1.63 24.42
N SER A 10 1.48 0.49 24.36
CA SER A 10 2.70 0.23 25.16
C SER A 10 3.92 1.00 24.65
N PHE A 11 3.75 1.88 23.67
CA PHE A 11 4.80 2.66 23.04
C PHE A 11 4.28 4.05 22.68
N THR A 12 5.20 4.98 22.47
CA THR A 12 4.89 6.28 21.86
C THR A 12 5.67 6.44 20.56
N LEU A 13 5.11 7.21 19.62
CA LEU A 13 5.73 7.43 18.32
C LEU A 13 5.82 8.93 18.04
N GLN A 14 7.00 9.39 17.62
CA GLN A 14 7.24 10.79 17.33
C GLN A 14 8.11 10.94 16.08
N ARG A 15 8.06 12.12 15.46
CA ARG A 15 8.95 12.46 14.34
C ARG A 15 10.11 13.31 14.88
N ASN A 16 11.34 12.90 14.60
CA ASN A 16 12.51 13.70 14.96
C ASN A 16 12.73 14.85 13.97
N SER A 17 13.73 15.70 14.26
CA SER A 17 14.11 16.84 13.42
C SER A 17 14.57 16.47 12.01
N PHE A 18 14.94 15.21 11.78
CA PHE A 18 15.32 14.67 10.47
C PHE A 18 14.13 14.06 9.71
N GLY A 19 12.91 14.18 10.25
CA GLY A 19 11.70 13.64 9.64
C GLY A 19 11.59 12.11 9.72
N ARG A 20 12.36 11.45 10.58
CA ARG A 20 12.29 9.99 10.81
C ARG A 20 11.42 9.71 12.02
N LEU A 21 10.75 8.55 12.02
CA LEU A 21 10.03 8.09 13.20
C LEU A 21 10.99 7.60 14.27
N VAL A 22 10.64 7.92 15.51
CA VAL A 22 11.27 7.43 16.74
C VAL A 22 10.17 6.77 17.56
N LEU A 23 10.37 5.49 17.88
CA LEU A 23 9.49 4.75 18.79
C LEU A 23 10.14 4.72 20.17
N THR A 24 9.40 5.08 21.20
CA THR A 24 9.80 4.84 22.60
C THR A 24 8.98 3.70 23.15
N ASP A 25 9.63 2.60 23.52
CA ASP A 25 8.97 1.41 24.02
C ASP A 25 8.52 1.54 25.49
N ALA A 26 7.88 0.50 26.03
CA ALA A 26 7.40 0.48 27.41
C ALA A 26 8.52 0.58 28.46
N ALA A 27 9.76 0.24 28.09
CA ALA A 27 10.94 0.36 28.95
C ALA A 27 11.57 1.76 28.87
N GLY A 28 11.03 2.65 28.03
CA GLY A 28 11.55 4.00 27.82
C GLY A 28 12.74 4.05 26.85
N VAL A 29 13.04 2.96 26.15
CA VAL A 29 14.12 2.92 25.16
C VAL A 29 13.63 3.53 23.86
N ALA A 30 14.38 4.51 23.35
CA ALA A 30 14.11 5.13 22.07
C ALA A 30 14.80 4.36 20.93
N HIS A 31 14.02 4.02 19.90
CA HIS A 31 14.45 3.37 18.68
C HIS A 31 14.30 4.38 17.55
N ASP A 32 15.40 4.77 16.92
CA ASP A 32 15.40 5.70 15.78
C ASP A 32 15.13 4.98 14.45
N ASN A 33 14.70 5.75 13.45
CA ASN A 33 14.49 5.29 12.07
C ASN A 33 13.47 4.16 11.94
N VAL A 34 12.41 4.23 12.74
CA VAL A 34 11.36 3.22 12.71
C VAL A 34 10.60 3.28 11.40
N ILE A 35 10.29 2.10 10.87
CA ILE A 35 9.66 1.92 9.58
C ILE A 35 8.36 1.14 9.79
N PRO A 36 7.19 1.72 9.46
CA PRO A 36 5.96 0.93 9.41
C PRO A 36 5.97 0.07 8.14
N VAL A 37 5.71 -1.22 8.32
CA VAL A 37 5.62 -2.20 7.25
C VAL A 37 4.29 -2.94 7.40
N ARG A 38 3.45 -2.92 6.36
CA ARG A 38 2.24 -3.75 6.34
C ARG A 38 2.65 -5.21 6.18
N ALA A 39 2.09 -6.08 7.02
CA ALA A 39 2.29 -7.52 6.89
C ALA A 39 1.58 -8.07 5.64
N PHE A 40 0.45 -7.47 5.29
CA PHE A 40 -0.39 -7.88 4.16
C PHE A 40 -0.75 -6.69 3.25
N PRO A 41 0.24 -6.03 2.60
CA PRO A 41 0.03 -4.74 1.93
C PRO A 41 -1.05 -4.77 0.85
N ILE A 42 -1.26 -5.95 0.25
CA ILE A 42 -2.20 -6.11 -0.85
C ILE A 42 -3.55 -6.68 -0.38
N THR A 43 -3.53 -7.80 0.35
CA THR A 43 -4.74 -8.55 0.71
C THR A 43 -5.47 -7.97 1.92
N SER A 44 -4.80 -7.22 2.80
CA SER A 44 -5.39 -6.62 3.99
C SER A 44 -4.60 -5.37 4.39
N PRO A 45 -4.67 -4.28 3.60
CA PRO A 45 -3.86 -3.10 3.86
C PRO A 45 -4.12 -2.56 5.27
N ASP A 46 -5.38 -2.52 5.70
CA ASP A 46 -5.75 -1.92 6.97
C ASP A 46 -5.50 -2.82 8.19
N ARG A 47 -4.92 -4.01 7.98
CA ARG A 47 -4.69 -5.00 9.05
C ARG A 47 -3.27 -5.53 9.06
N GLY A 48 -2.75 -5.71 10.27
CA GLY A 48 -1.46 -6.33 10.52
C GLY A 48 -0.31 -5.46 10.02
N MET A 49 0.33 -4.77 10.94
CA MET A 49 1.44 -3.88 10.65
C MET A 49 2.53 -4.04 11.69
N SER A 50 3.75 -4.16 11.21
CA SER A 50 4.95 -4.22 12.04
C SER A 50 5.64 -2.88 12.00
N LEU A 51 5.99 -2.35 13.16
CA LEU A 51 6.95 -1.26 13.29
C LEU A 51 8.33 -1.90 13.45
N VAL A 52 9.18 -1.73 12.45
CA VAL A 52 10.54 -2.31 12.46
C VAL A 52 11.59 -1.23 12.63
N SER A 53 12.68 -1.55 13.31
CA SER A 53 13.88 -0.71 13.35
C SER A 53 14.62 -0.72 12.01
N SER A 54 15.61 0.18 11.85
CA SER A 54 16.39 0.27 10.61
C SER A 54 17.20 -0.98 10.25
N ASP A 55 17.49 -1.84 11.22
CA ASP A 55 18.15 -3.14 11.05
C ASP A 55 17.16 -4.30 10.79
N GLY A 56 15.85 -4.00 10.72
CA GLY A 56 14.80 -4.96 10.36
C GLY A 56 14.22 -5.75 11.52
N HIS A 57 14.56 -5.44 12.77
CA HIS A 57 13.94 -6.07 13.94
C HIS A 57 12.54 -5.50 14.19
N GLU A 58 11.58 -6.38 14.49
CA GLU A 58 10.25 -5.97 14.92
C GLU A 58 10.30 -5.35 16.32
N LEU A 59 9.81 -4.12 16.43
CA LEU A 59 9.71 -3.36 17.68
C LEU A 59 8.30 -3.41 18.26
N ALA A 60 7.27 -3.38 17.39
CA ALA A 60 5.88 -3.43 17.79
C ALA A 60 4.98 -3.97 16.67
N TRP A 61 3.89 -4.62 17.07
CA TRP A 61 2.83 -5.07 16.17
C TRP A 61 1.55 -4.26 16.39
N ILE A 62 0.88 -3.90 15.31
CA ILE A 62 -0.38 -3.15 15.29
C ILE A 62 -1.38 -3.97 14.46
N ASP A 63 -2.45 -4.46 15.09
CA ASP A 63 -3.47 -5.25 14.38
C ASP A 63 -4.27 -4.40 13.40
N THR A 64 -4.66 -3.19 13.81
CA THR A 64 -5.39 -2.22 12.97
C THR A 64 -5.03 -0.79 13.35
N LEU A 65 -5.02 0.12 12.38
CA LEU A 65 -4.75 1.55 12.63
C LEU A 65 -5.78 2.21 13.56
N ASP A 66 -6.98 1.66 13.67
CA ASP A 66 -8.04 2.16 14.57
C ASP A 66 -7.73 1.95 16.06
N GLN A 67 -6.76 1.09 16.41
CA GLN A 67 -6.28 0.93 17.78
C GLN A 67 -5.31 2.04 18.21
N LEU A 68 -4.81 2.83 17.26
CA LEU A 68 -3.88 3.90 17.53
C LEU A 68 -4.63 5.18 17.91
N ASP A 69 -4.06 5.99 18.79
CA ASP A 69 -4.53 7.36 18.98
C ASP A 69 -4.31 8.17 17.69
N ALA A 70 -5.15 9.18 17.50
CA ALA A 70 -5.16 9.99 16.28
C ALA A 70 -3.78 10.54 15.84
N PRO A 71 -2.92 11.08 16.74
CA PRO A 71 -1.61 11.58 16.31
C PRO A 71 -0.64 10.47 15.88
N THR A 72 -0.58 9.34 16.59
CA THR A 72 0.26 8.19 16.18
C THR A 72 -0.22 7.60 14.87
N ARG A 73 -1.54 7.46 14.69
CA ARG A 73 -2.14 7.01 13.43
C ARG A 73 -1.70 7.89 12.26
N ALA A 74 -1.79 9.20 12.40
CA ALA A 74 -1.40 10.13 11.34
C ALA A 74 0.08 10.00 10.96
N LEU A 75 0.98 9.82 11.93
CA LEU A 75 2.41 9.60 11.68
C LEU A 75 2.67 8.31 10.89
N VAL A 76 2.00 7.22 11.29
CA VAL A 76 2.10 5.93 10.61
C VAL A 76 1.55 6.01 9.18
N GLU A 77 0.37 6.60 8.99
CA GLU A 77 -0.25 6.79 7.68
C GLU A 77 0.63 7.63 6.74
N GLN A 78 1.26 8.69 7.24
CA GLN A 78 2.18 9.53 6.47
C GLN A 78 3.44 8.77 6.03
N GLU A 79 4.05 7.98 6.93
CA GLU A 79 5.21 7.16 6.57
C GLU A 79 4.87 6.02 5.61
N LEU A 80 3.71 5.39 5.76
CA LEU A 80 3.24 4.39 4.79
C LEU A 80 3.01 5.06 3.44
N ALA A 81 2.35 6.21 3.41
CA ALA A 81 2.11 6.94 2.16
C ALA A 81 3.41 7.41 1.48
N SER A 82 4.51 7.62 2.23
CA SER A 82 5.81 7.97 1.64
C SER A 82 6.58 6.76 1.11
N ARG A 83 6.34 5.56 1.66
CA ARG A 83 7.09 4.32 1.37
C ARG A 83 6.36 3.31 0.50
N GLU A 84 5.02 3.29 0.52
CA GLU A 84 4.21 2.41 -0.33
C GLU A 84 4.28 2.92 -1.78
N PHE A 85 5.34 2.52 -2.47
CA PHE A 85 5.66 2.95 -3.84
C PHE A 85 4.92 2.15 -4.92
N MET A 86 3.94 1.31 -4.54
CA MET A 86 3.12 0.55 -5.48
C MET A 86 1.97 1.44 -5.99
N PRO A 87 1.96 1.86 -7.27
CA PRO A 87 0.88 2.69 -7.79
C PRO A 87 -0.40 1.85 -7.89
N GLU A 88 -1.48 2.32 -7.27
CA GLU A 88 -2.79 1.67 -7.38
C GLU A 88 -3.52 2.27 -8.59
N ILE A 89 -3.85 1.43 -9.58
CA ILE A 89 -4.62 1.80 -10.77
C ILE A 89 -6.08 2.04 -10.35
N GLN A 90 -6.50 3.30 -10.46
CA GLN A 90 -7.87 3.74 -10.20
C GLN A 90 -8.72 3.67 -11.49
N ARG A 91 -8.10 3.83 -12.65
CA ARG A 91 -8.75 3.81 -13.97
C ARG A 91 -7.77 3.45 -15.07
N ILE A 92 -8.21 2.65 -16.03
CA ILE A 92 -7.49 2.41 -17.28
C ILE A 92 -8.03 3.39 -18.32
N VAL A 93 -7.18 4.30 -18.78
CA VAL A 93 -7.55 5.36 -19.71
C VAL A 93 -7.66 4.79 -21.13
N SER A 94 -6.61 4.09 -21.57
CA SER A 94 -6.53 3.51 -22.92
C SER A 94 -5.48 2.41 -22.99
N VAL A 95 -5.61 1.57 -24.01
CA VAL A 95 -4.57 0.59 -24.40
C VAL A 95 -4.23 0.80 -25.87
N SER A 96 -2.97 0.59 -26.26
CA SER A 96 -2.54 0.73 -27.65
C SER A 96 -3.06 -0.40 -28.55
N THR A 97 -3.24 -1.60 -28.00
CA THR A 97 -3.79 -2.77 -28.68
C THR A 97 -4.46 -3.71 -27.68
N PHE A 98 -5.22 -4.70 -28.16
CA PHE A 98 -5.80 -5.78 -27.34
C PHE A 98 -5.01 -7.09 -27.48
N ALA A 99 -3.73 -6.99 -27.82
CA ALA A 99 -2.79 -8.10 -27.90
C ALA A 99 -1.49 -7.69 -27.20
N THR A 100 -0.74 -8.63 -26.65
CA THR A 100 0.53 -8.32 -26.00
C THR A 100 1.70 -8.39 -27.01
N PRO A 101 2.71 -7.51 -26.89
CA PRO A 101 2.82 -6.44 -25.90
C PRO A 101 1.87 -5.26 -26.19
N SER A 102 1.37 -4.62 -25.12
CA SER A 102 0.46 -3.47 -25.21
C SER A 102 0.87 -2.36 -24.24
N ASP A 103 0.79 -1.11 -24.67
CA ASP A 103 0.97 0.05 -23.81
C ASP A 103 -0.36 0.44 -23.17
N TRP A 104 -0.35 0.62 -21.86
CA TRP A 104 -1.51 0.94 -21.04
C TRP A 104 -1.33 2.30 -20.41
N THR A 105 -2.20 3.25 -20.75
CA THR A 105 -2.27 4.53 -20.04
C THR A 105 -3.27 4.38 -18.90
N VAL A 106 -2.81 4.62 -17.67
CA VAL A 106 -3.58 4.42 -16.45
C VAL A 106 -3.51 5.65 -15.56
N GLN A 107 -4.61 5.92 -14.86
CA GLN A 107 -4.64 6.86 -13.74
C GLN A 107 -4.39 6.08 -12.46
N THR A 108 -3.39 6.51 -11.70
CA THR A 108 -3.00 5.86 -10.43
C THR A 108 -3.11 6.82 -9.25
N THR A 109 -2.99 6.30 -8.03
CA THR A 109 -2.82 7.09 -6.80
C THR A 109 -1.61 8.03 -6.83
N ARG A 110 -0.70 7.86 -7.79
CA ARG A 110 0.50 8.70 -7.98
C ARG A 110 0.44 9.58 -9.23
N GLY A 111 -0.72 9.65 -9.89
CA GLY A 111 -0.92 10.38 -11.13
C GLY A 111 -1.06 9.47 -12.35
N THR A 112 -1.21 10.08 -13.52
CA THR A 112 -1.36 9.37 -14.79
C THR A 112 0.00 8.93 -15.31
N THR A 113 0.11 7.67 -15.73
CA THR A 113 1.33 7.12 -16.33
C THR A 113 0.99 6.13 -17.43
N THR A 114 1.96 5.80 -18.26
CA THR A 114 1.87 4.75 -19.27
C THR A 114 2.92 3.69 -18.99
N PHE A 115 2.53 2.42 -19.05
CA PHE A 115 3.43 1.29 -18.90
C PHE A 115 3.19 0.25 -20.01
N THR A 116 4.17 -0.58 -20.29
CA THR A 116 4.05 -1.65 -21.29
C THR A 116 3.78 -2.99 -20.60
N LEU A 117 2.64 -3.61 -20.90
CA LEU A 117 2.34 -4.99 -20.54
C LEU A 117 3.01 -5.92 -21.57
N LYS A 118 3.94 -6.78 -21.13
CA LYS A 118 4.69 -7.68 -22.04
C LYS A 118 3.89 -8.91 -22.42
N GLY A 119 3.18 -9.50 -21.48
CA GLY A 119 2.34 -10.69 -21.68
C GLY A 119 1.12 -10.69 -20.76
N GLU A 120 0.12 -11.51 -21.07
CA GLU A 120 -1.06 -11.69 -20.22
C GLU A 120 -0.67 -12.35 -18.88
N GLU A 121 0.42 -13.13 -18.86
CA GLU A 121 1.01 -13.72 -17.65
C GLU A 121 1.51 -12.69 -16.63
N ASP A 122 1.77 -11.45 -17.07
CA ASP A 122 2.15 -10.36 -16.18
C ASP A 122 0.95 -9.78 -15.40
N ILE A 123 -0.28 -10.18 -15.74
CA ILE A 123 -1.50 -9.90 -14.97
C ILE A 123 -1.76 -11.07 -14.02
N ARG A 124 -1.38 -10.90 -12.75
CA ARG A 124 -1.54 -11.91 -11.72
C ARG A 124 -2.78 -11.66 -10.88
N ARG A 125 -3.66 -12.65 -10.82
CA ARG A 125 -4.78 -12.67 -9.87
C ARG A 125 -4.24 -12.91 -8.46
N LEU A 126 -4.65 -12.07 -7.52
CA LEU A 126 -4.35 -12.24 -6.10
C LEU A 126 -5.59 -12.77 -5.38
N ALA A 127 -5.69 -12.56 -4.06
CA ALA A 127 -6.95 -12.77 -3.36
C ALA A 127 -8.02 -11.90 -4.02
N ALA A 128 -9.02 -12.54 -4.63
CA ALA A 128 -10.06 -11.84 -5.37
C ALA A 128 -10.72 -10.78 -4.46
N PRO A 129 -10.96 -9.55 -4.96
CA PRO A 129 -10.96 -9.14 -6.37
C PRO A 129 -9.67 -8.44 -6.86
N ALA A 130 -8.55 -8.60 -6.16
CA ALA A 130 -7.33 -7.86 -6.48
C ALA A 130 -6.52 -8.46 -7.65
N LEU A 131 -5.89 -7.60 -8.46
CA LEU A 131 -4.95 -7.95 -9.53
C LEU A 131 -3.64 -7.19 -9.35
N LEU A 132 -2.53 -7.84 -9.68
CA LEU A 132 -1.21 -7.23 -9.76
C LEU A 132 -0.74 -7.27 -11.22
N ILE A 133 -0.37 -6.12 -11.78
CA ILE A 133 0.12 -6.00 -13.14
C ILE A 133 1.58 -5.59 -13.10
N ALA A 134 2.45 -6.40 -13.72
CA ALA A 134 3.86 -6.04 -13.88
C ALA A 134 4.09 -5.39 -15.25
N ASP A 135 4.90 -4.33 -15.28
CA ASP A 135 5.34 -3.73 -16.54
C ASP A 135 6.64 -4.34 -17.07
N SER A 136 7.06 -3.85 -18.25
CA SER A 136 8.30 -4.23 -18.90
C SER A 136 9.58 -3.95 -18.09
N HIS A 137 9.53 -3.04 -17.12
CA HIS A 137 10.65 -2.59 -16.29
C HIS A 137 10.62 -3.18 -14.88
N GLY A 138 9.65 -4.06 -14.57
CA GLY A 138 9.50 -4.69 -13.27
C GLY A 138 8.74 -3.84 -12.23
N ILE A 139 8.16 -2.71 -12.65
CA ILE A 139 7.27 -1.90 -11.81
C ILE A 139 5.94 -2.66 -11.67
N GLN A 140 5.45 -2.72 -10.44
CA GLN A 140 4.20 -3.40 -10.11
C GLN A 140 3.09 -2.39 -9.86
N PHE A 141 1.97 -2.60 -10.53
CA PHE A 141 0.74 -1.83 -10.39
C PHE A 141 -0.34 -2.69 -9.73
N LEU A 142 -1.07 -2.12 -8.78
CA LEU A 142 -2.15 -2.81 -8.08
C LEU A 142 -3.51 -2.35 -8.62
N ILE A 143 -4.38 -3.30 -8.94
CA ILE A 143 -5.83 -3.05 -9.00
C ILE A 143 -6.42 -3.70 -7.76
N ARG A 144 -6.84 -2.89 -6.78
CA ARG A 144 -7.33 -3.41 -5.49
C ARG A 144 -8.66 -4.15 -5.63
N ASP A 145 -9.55 -3.60 -6.43
CA ASP A 145 -10.83 -4.23 -6.75
C ASP A 145 -11.19 -3.99 -8.23
N GLN A 146 -11.02 -5.03 -9.05
CA GLN A 146 -11.38 -4.95 -10.47
C GLN A 146 -12.88 -4.67 -10.69
N LYS A 147 -13.75 -4.97 -9.71
CA LYS A 147 -15.19 -4.70 -9.79
C LYS A 147 -15.51 -3.25 -9.46
N ALA A 148 -14.70 -2.58 -8.65
CA ALA A 148 -14.86 -1.16 -8.34
C ALA A 148 -14.45 -0.24 -9.50
N LEU A 149 -13.67 -0.74 -10.47
CA LEU A 149 -13.32 0.00 -11.66
C LEU A 149 -14.54 0.38 -12.51
N ASP A 150 -14.43 1.48 -13.24
CA ASP A 150 -15.47 1.92 -14.15
C ASP A 150 -15.67 0.94 -15.32
N LYS A 151 -16.81 1.07 -16.02
CA LYS A 151 -17.20 0.16 -17.11
C LYS A 151 -16.17 0.06 -18.23
N HIS A 152 -15.50 1.16 -18.58
CA HIS A 152 -14.49 1.18 -19.64
C HIS A 152 -13.25 0.40 -19.21
N SER A 153 -12.74 0.68 -18.02
CA SER A 153 -11.60 -0.03 -17.43
C SER A 153 -11.84 -1.54 -17.36
N ARG A 154 -13.02 -1.98 -16.88
CA ARG A 154 -13.38 -3.40 -16.82
C ARG A 154 -13.43 -4.05 -18.21
N LYS A 155 -14.01 -3.37 -19.20
CA LYS A 155 -14.10 -3.89 -20.57
C LYS A 155 -12.72 -4.11 -21.19
N ILE A 156 -11.74 -3.25 -20.87
CA ILE A 156 -10.36 -3.44 -21.29
C ILE A 156 -9.77 -4.66 -20.59
N LEU A 157 -9.85 -4.74 -19.26
CA LEU A 157 -9.32 -5.87 -18.48
C LEU A 157 -9.86 -7.22 -18.94
N ASP A 158 -11.16 -7.31 -19.21
CA ASP A 158 -11.82 -8.53 -19.70
C ASP A 158 -11.28 -9.02 -21.06
N ARG A 159 -10.44 -8.24 -21.76
CA ARG A 159 -9.77 -8.67 -23.01
C ARG A 159 -8.43 -9.35 -22.78
N PHE A 160 -7.86 -9.22 -21.59
CA PHE A 160 -6.56 -9.77 -21.22
C PHE A 160 -6.67 -10.80 -20.08
N LEU A 161 -7.88 -11.06 -19.56
CA LEU A 161 -8.18 -11.91 -18.39
C LEU A 161 -8.98 -13.15 -18.76
#